data_AF-A0A925FBG9-F1
#
_entry.id   AF-A0A925FBG9-F1
#
_cell.length_a   1.000
_cell.length_b   1.000
_cell.length_c   1.000
_cell.angle_alpha   90.00
_cell.angle_beta   90.00
_cell.angle_gamma   90.00
#
_symmetry.space_group_name_H-M   'P 1'
#
loop_
_entity.id
_entity.type
_entity.pdbx_description
1 polymer ?
#
loop_
_entity_poly.entity_id
_entity_poly.type
_entity_poly.pdbx_seq_one_letter_code
_entity_poly.pdbx_strand_id
1 'polypeptide(L)'
;MSIPKEFLADANALPPVLRALLDAELAAGNGIVENGQDFPAPPGGAWLRLARRVTTVPREPTPTLMFWENDQPSYSGQFTDAEGRFQILEPPRENRPPDPNYLTETDPKYVDPPELRPPAPEPTGAVERFRASTDIDYEKWREGEGFDMTAIRGATPAERTAIERIVLDEAPRGWRDIEALAALDTDRTRKTIRRALIEGNDEVRMAVLRFAPELLEPGEREATLIGVLGDGEFYGGLTSCLDEVAEYHPPAIVDALLRGAIAREGGVATHFAAMLMYVHGHAAEPFDWAHRPFFLRFNTTDRGERERAFRELCERCGIDPAPWLAAR
;
A
#
# COMPACT_ATOMS: atom_id res chain seq x y z
N MET A 1 27.56 -11.04 24.87
CA MET A 1 28.13 -11.44 23.56
C MET A 1 28.21 -10.21 22.66
N SER A 2 29.08 -10.19 21.63
CA SER A 2 29.07 -9.13 20.62
C SER A 2 27.92 -9.33 19.64
N ILE A 3 27.24 -8.25 19.23
CA ILE A 3 26.22 -8.28 18.17
C ILE A 3 26.88 -8.74 16.86
N PRO A 4 26.37 -9.79 16.17
CA PRO A 4 26.86 -10.19 14.86
C PRO A 4 26.81 -9.03 13.85
N LYS A 5 27.78 -8.98 12.94
CA LYS A 5 27.99 -7.82 12.05
C LYS A 5 26.76 -7.54 11.18
N GLU A 6 26.08 -8.59 10.75
CA GLU A 6 24.86 -8.57 9.95
C GLU A 6 23.67 -7.88 10.64
N PHE A 7 23.62 -7.86 11.98
CA PHE A 7 22.55 -7.23 12.75
C PHE A 7 22.92 -5.85 13.29
N LEU A 8 24.17 -5.41 13.10
CA LEU A 8 24.69 -4.21 13.75
C LEU A 8 24.00 -2.92 13.28
N ALA A 9 23.62 -2.84 12.01
CA ALA A 9 22.97 -1.65 11.47
C ALA A 9 21.59 -1.43 12.12
N ASP A 10 20.76 -2.49 12.14
CA ASP A 10 19.42 -2.44 12.74
C ASP A 10 19.47 -2.29 14.26
N ALA A 11 20.40 -2.97 14.93
CA ALA A 11 20.60 -2.79 16.36
C ALA A 11 21.03 -1.35 16.72
N ASN A 12 21.79 -0.67 15.85
CA ASN A 12 22.17 0.73 16.05
C ASN A 12 21.04 1.71 15.72
N ALA A 13 20.05 1.30 14.93
CA ALA A 13 18.86 2.09 14.63
C ALA A 13 17.83 2.06 15.77
N LEU A 14 17.89 1.05 16.66
CA LEU A 14 16.98 0.95 17.79
C LEU A 14 17.04 2.19 18.71
N PRO A 15 15.89 2.67 19.21
CA PRO A 15 15.87 3.72 20.23
C PRO A 15 16.54 3.23 21.52
N PRO A 16 17.06 4.14 22.37
CA PRO A 16 17.89 3.78 23.52
C PRO A 16 17.29 2.73 24.44
N VAL A 17 15.96 2.75 24.64
CA VAL A 17 15.24 1.80 25.51
C VAL A 17 15.27 0.38 24.96
N LEU A 18 15.03 0.19 23.67
CA LEU A 18 15.10 -1.12 23.02
C LEU A 18 16.54 -1.58 22.85
N ARG A 19 17.47 -0.66 22.57
CA ARG A 19 18.88 -1.00 22.52
C ARG A 19 19.38 -1.53 23.88
N ALA A 20 19.00 -0.87 24.97
CA ALA A 20 19.33 -1.33 26.31
C ALA A 20 18.72 -2.72 26.62
N LEU A 21 17.49 -2.98 26.18
CA LEU A 21 16.86 -4.29 26.29
C LEU A 21 17.64 -5.36 25.51
N LEU A 22 17.98 -5.09 24.25
CA LEU A 22 18.77 -6.00 23.42
C LEU A 22 20.12 -6.32 24.07
N ASP A 23 20.85 -5.29 24.51
CA ASP A 23 22.16 -5.46 25.14
C ASP A 23 22.06 -6.28 26.43
N ALA A 24 21.01 -6.09 27.23
CA ALA A 24 20.75 -6.87 28.45
C ALA A 24 20.47 -8.36 28.12
N GLU A 25 19.65 -8.64 27.12
CA GLU A 25 19.36 -10.02 26.67
C GLU A 25 20.61 -10.72 26.12
N LEU A 26 21.43 -10.03 25.32
CA LEU A 26 22.70 -10.55 24.82
C LEU A 26 23.74 -10.77 25.93
N ALA A 27 23.68 -9.99 27.01
CA ALA A 27 24.48 -10.21 28.22
C ALA A 27 23.98 -11.41 29.03
N ALA A 28 22.66 -11.66 29.06
CA ALA A 28 22.03 -12.87 29.61
C ALA A 28 22.19 -14.13 28.73
N GLY A 29 22.96 -14.00 27.64
CA GLY A 29 23.31 -15.10 26.74
C GLY A 29 22.24 -15.41 25.69
N ASN A 30 21.23 -14.55 25.50
CA ASN A 30 20.31 -14.65 24.37
C ASN A 30 21.07 -14.34 23.06
N GLY A 31 20.43 -14.56 21.92
CA GLY A 31 21.01 -14.30 20.60
C GLY A 31 20.00 -13.68 19.65
N ILE A 32 20.46 -13.02 18.61
CA ILE A 32 19.61 -12.55 17.50
C ILE A 32 19.57 -13.65 16.45
N VAL A 33 18.38 -13.98 15.94
CA VAL A 33 18.19 -15.00 14.90
C VAL A 33 17.70 -14.44 13.58
N GLU A 34 17.11 -13.23 13.60
CA GLU A 34 16.54 -12.60 12.42
C GLU A 34 16.41 -11.09 12.63
N ASN A 35 16.41 -10.35 11.53
CA ASN A 35 16.15 -8.91 11.47
C ASN A 35 15.30 -8.57 10.24
N GLY A 36 14.67 -7.40 10.28
CA GLY A 36 14.03 -6.82 9.11
C GLY A 36 13.66 -5.36 9.33
N GLN A 37 13.05 -4.77 8.31
CA GLN A 37 12.54 -3.41 8.31
C GLN A 37 11.05 -3.45 7.96
N ASP A 38 10.32 -2.37 8.24
CA ASP A 38 8.94 -2.16 7.75
C ASP A 38 7.85 -3.10 8.30
N PHE A 39 8.06 -3.73 9.46
CA PHE A 39 7.02 -4.53 10.13
C PHE A 39 6.22 -3.71 11.15
N PRO A 40 4.87 -3.87 11.26
CA PRO A 40 4.00 -4.65 10.39
C PRO A 40 3.59 -3.92 9.09
N ALA A 41 3.84 -2.61 8.97
CA ALA A 41 3.76 -1.85 7.72
C ALA A 41 4.58 -0.54 7.82
N PRO A 42 5.19 -0.03 6.73
CA PRO A 42 5.87 1.27 6.69
C PRO A 42 5.00 2.44 7.18
N PRO A 43 5.58 3.45 7.88
CA PRO A 43 7.00 3.62 8.21
C PRO A 43 7.36 2.96 9.55
N GLY A 44 7.49 1.62 9.56
CA GLY A 44 8.05 0.85 10.66
C GLY A 44 9.57 0.99 10.70
N GLY A 45 10.13 1.12 11.89
CA GLY A 45 11.57 1.04 12.12
C GLY A 45 12.08 -0.40 12.00
N ALA A 46 13.34 -0.60 12.37
CA ALA A 46 13.94 -1.93 12.37
C ALA A 46 13.31 -2.83 13.45
N TRP A 47 13.24 -4.13 13.17
CA TRP A 47 12.91 -5.16 14.15
C TRP A 47 13.98 -6.24 14.22
N LEU A 48 14.16 -6.81 15.41
CA LEU A 48 15.09 -7.91 15.67
C LEU A 48 14.35 -9.04 16.40
N ARG A 49 14.52 -10.28 15.95
CA ARG A 49 13.97 -11.47 16.64
C ARG A 49 15.06 -12.17 17.43
N LEU A 50 14.75 -12.49 18.67
CA LEU A 50 15.64 -13.20 19.58
C LEU A 50 15.49 -14.72 19.47
N ALA A 51 16.55 -15.45 19.82
CA ALA A 51 16.58 -16.91 19.88
C ALA A 51 15.72 -17.46 21.02
N ARG A 52 15.56 -16.68 22.10
CA ARG A 52 14.80 -17.04 23.30
C ARG A 52 13.93 -15.86 23.72
N ARG A 53 12.87 -16.15 24.50
CA ARG A 53 12.02 -15.13 25.10
C ARG A 53 12.83 -14.17 25.97
N VAL A 54 12.37 -12.92 26.07
CA VAL A 54 12.96 -11.89 26.91
C VAL A 54 12.79 -12.28 28.38
N THR A 55 13.85 -12.11 29.16
CA THR A 55 13.92 -12.48 30.59
C THR A 55 14.44 -11.35 31.48
N THR A 56 15.02 -10.31 30.89
CA THR A 56 15.73 -9.23 31.62
C THR A 56 14.84 -8.06 32.04
N VAL A 57 13.60 -7.99 31.53
CA VAL A 57 12.63 -6.94 31.89
C VAL A 57 11.26 -7.54 32.21
N PRO A 58 10.45 -6.87 33.05
CA PRO A 58 9.05 -7.22 33.25
C PRO A 58 8.22 -7.04 31.96
N ARG A 59 7.06 -7.69 31.89
CA ARG A 59 6.15 -7.65 30.72
C ARG A 59 5.08 -6.56 30.84
N GLU A 60 5.07 -5.82 31.94
CA GLU A 60 4.17 -4.70 32.14
C GLU A 60 4.60 -3.52 31.25
N PRO A 61 3.65 -2.91 30.51
CA PRO A 61 3.96 -1.76 29.69
C PRO A 61 4.41 -0.58 30.56
N THR A 62 5.38 0.18 30.05
CA THR A 62 5.86 1.42 30.63
C THR A 62 5.68 2.55 29.62
N PRO A 63 5.77 3.83 30.01
CA PRO A 63 5.63 4.96 29.07
C PRO A 63 6.61 4.94 27.90
N THR A 64 7.72 4.20 27.99
CA THR A 64 8.78 4.17 26.97
C THR A 64 9.00 2.79 26.34
N LEU A 65 8.42 1.74 26.91
CA LEU A 65 8.59 0.36 26.46
C LEU A 65 7.25 -0.36 26.64
N MET A 66 6.62 -0.69 25.52
CA MET A 66 5.37 -1.44 25.50
C MET A 66 5.66 -2.91 25.23
N PHE A 67 4.81 -3.79 25.76
CA PHE A 67 4.85 -5.22 25.49
C PHE A 67 3.48 -5.70 25.04
N TRP A 68 3.47 -6.53 24.00
CA TRP A 68 2.30 -7.28 23.57
C TRP A 68 2.61 -8.77 23.52
N GLU A 69 1.79 -9.55 24.20
CA GLU A 69 1.77 -10.99 24.01
C GLU A 69 1.08 -11.28 22.69
N ASN A 70 1.79 -11.96 21.80
CA ASN A 70 1.28 -12.38 20.51
C ASN A 70 1.28 -13.91 20.47
N ASP A 71 0.46 -14.49 19.62
CA ASP A 71 0.51 -15.93 19.37
C ASP A 71 0.57 -16.12 17.87
N GLN A 72 1.56 -15.51 17.21
CA GLN A 72 1.73 -15.64 15.76
C GLN A 72 2.61 -16.85 15.44
N PRO A 73 2.47 -17.48 14.26
CA PRO A 73 3.35 -18.57 13.85
C PRO A 73 4.84 -18.20 13.87
N SER A 74 5.17 -16.93 13.63
CA SER A 74 6.55 -16.44 13.51
C SER A 74 7.13 -15.84 14.79
N TYR A 75 6.33 -15.45 15.79
CA TYR A 75 6.78 -14.86 17.06
C TYR A 75 5.68 -14.86 18.14
N SER A 76 6.06 -14.87 19.42
CA SER A 76 5.10 -14.94 20.55
C SER A 76 5.02 -13.70 21.44
N GLY A 77 5.88 -12.72 21.22
CA GLY A 77 5.99 -11.56 22.09
C GLY A 77 6.66 -10.44 21.34
N GLN A 78 6.25 -9.22 21.64
CA GLN A 78 6.72 -8.04 20.93
C GLN A 78 6.94 -6.92 21.94
N PHE A 79 8.19 -6.51 22.08
CA PHE A 79 8.56 -5.28 22.78
C PHE A 79 8.73 -4.17 21.77
N THR A 80 8.19 -2.98 22.04
CA THR A 80 8.31 -1.81 21.15
C THR A 80 8.54 -0.52 21.93
N ASP A 81 8.99 0.51 21.23
CA ASP A 81 8.98 1.89 21.72
C ASP A 81 7.54 2.46 21.85
N ALA A 82 7.42 3.65 22.46
CA ALA A 82 6.14 4.29 22.71
C ALA A 82 5.32 4.54 21.43
N GLU A 83 6.01 4.74 20.30
CA GLU A 83 5.43 5.02 18.99
C GLU A 83 5.10 3.76 18.18
N GLY A 84 5.46 2.56 18.63
CA GLY A 84 5.19 1.32 17.90
C GLY A 84 6.08 1.09 16.67
N ARG A 85 7.19 1.82 16.54
CA ARG A 85 8.02 1.86 15.33
C ARG A 85 9.11 0.78 15.33
N PHE A 86 9.84 0.61 16.42
CA PHE A 86 10.97 -0.33 16.50
C PHE A 86 10.65 -1.50 17.41
N GLN A 87 11.13 -2.70 17.10
CA GLN A 87 10.63 -3.91 17.77
C GLN A 87 11.71 -4.92 18.13
N ILE A 88 11.54 -5.59 19.28
CA ILE A 88 12.23 -6.81 19.66
C ILE A 88 11.21 -7.92 19.79
N LEU A 89 11.35 -8.95 18.95
CA LEU A 89 10.42 -10.08 18.86
C LEU A 89 10.96 -11.30 19.62
N GLU A 90 10.08 -11.94 20.37
CA GLU A 90 10.33 -13.25 20.98
C GLU A 90 10.09 -14.37 19.96
N PRO A 91 10.81 -15.51 20.03
CA PRO A 91 10.56 -16.64 19.15
C PRO A 91 9.13 -17.19 19.34
N PRO A 92 8.58 -17.95 18.38
CA PRO A 92 7.27 -18.57 18.53
C PRO A 92 7.25 -19.58 19.69
N ARG A 93 6.07 -19.82 20.28
CA ARG A 93 5.90 -20.81 21.35
C ARG A 93 6.00 -22.23 20.78
N GLU A 94 6.86 -23.06 21.38
CA GLU A 94 7.02 -24.48 20.98
C GLU A 94 5.71 -25.29 21.07
N ASN A 95 4.84 -24.94 22.02
CA ASN A 95 3.57 -25.64 22.28
C ASN A 95 2.38 -24.71 22.10
N ARG A 96 2.31 -24.01 20.96
CA ARG A 96 1.14 -23.22 20.59
C ARG A 96 -0.09 -24.15 20.49
N PRO A 97 -1.18 -23.91 21.24
CA PRO A 97 -2.44 -24.59 20.95
C PRO A 97 -2.85 -24.23 19.52
N PRO A 98 -3.36 -25.17 18.71
CA PRO A 98 -3.79 -24.85 17.35
C PRO A 98 -4.73 -23.65 17.40
N ASP A 99 -4.39 -22.62 16.63
CA ASP A 99 -5.19 -21.42 16.55
C ASP A 99 -6.60 -21.83 16.10
N PRO A 100 -7.67 -21.52 16.83
CA PRO A 100 -9.02 -21.90 16.44
C PRO A 100 -9.44 -21.29 15.08
N ASN A 101 -8.69 -20.30 14.58
CA ASN A 101 -8.86 -19.73 13.23
C ASN A 101 -7.90 -20.31 12.19
N TYR A 102 -6.83 -21.02 12.58
CA TYR A 102 -6.09 -21.88 11.65
C TYR A 102 -6.74 -23.25 11.63
N LEU A 103 -7.51 -23.48 10.58
CA LEU A 103 -7.96 -24.80 10.21
C LEU A 103 -6.71 -25.69 10.05
N THR A 104 -6.69 -26.85 10.70
CA THR A 104 -5.65 -27.86 10.49
C THR A 104 -6.14 -28.87 9.45
N GLU A 105 -5.25 -29.64 8.81
CA GLU A 105 -5.63 -30.68 7.83
C GLU A 105 -6.71 -31.66 8.31
N THR A 106 -6.88 -31.79 9.63
CA THR A 106 -7.89 -32.65 10.26
C THR A 106 -9.22 -31.95 10.56
N ASP A 107 -9.30 -30.62 10.42
CA ASP A 107 -10.53 -29.85 10.61
C ASP A 107 -11.45 -30.04 9.39
N PRO A 108 -12.73 -30.42 9.56
CA PRO A 108 -13.66 -30.61 8.44
C PRO A 108 -13.95 -29.33 7.62
N LYS A 109 -13.58 -28.15 8.14
CA LYS A 109 -13.63 -26.88 7.39
C LYS A 109 -12.32 -26.57 6.69
N TYR A 110 -11.23 -27.28 6.98
CA TYR A 110 -9.96 -27.12 6.29
C TYR A 110 -10.13 -27.43 4.82
N VAL A 111 -9.74 -26.46 4.03
CA VAL A 111 -9.71 -26.52 2.59
C VAL A 111 -8.22 -26.56 2.27
N ASP A 112 -7.73 -27.66 1.68
CA ASP A 112 -6.32 -27.79 1.32
C ASP A 112 -5.82 -26.49 0.67
N PRO A 113 -4.68 -25.93 1.12
CA PRO A 113 -4.01 -24.84 0.46
C PRO A 113 -3.99 -25.13 -1.04
N PRO A 114 -4.31 -24.15 -1.91
CA PRO A 114 -4.36 -24.37 -3.36
C PRO A 114 -3.11 -25.06 -3.90
N GLU A 115 -1.96 -24.80 -3.26
CA GLU A 115 -0.65 -25.37 -3.55
C GLU A 115 -0.53 -26.90 -3.36
N LEU A 116 -1.35 -27.53 -2.51
CA LEU A 116 -1.31 -28.97 -2.24
C LEU A 116 -2.25 -29.80 -3.13
N ARG A 117 -3.15 -29.15 -3.87
CA ARG A 117 -3.97 -29.85 -4.86
C ARG A 117 -3.16 -30.02 -6.14
N PRO A 118 -3.19 -31.19 -6.79
CA PRO A 118 -2.70 -31.28 -8.15
C PRO A 118 -3.40 -30.20 -8.98
N PRO A 119 -2.65 -29.44 -9.82
CA PRO A 119 -3.24 -28.35 -10.57
C PRO A 119 -4.43 -28.89 -11.34
N ALA A 120 -5.57 -28.22 -11.21
CA ALA A 120 -6.71 -28.52 -12.06
C ALA A 120 -6.23 -28.49 -13.52
N PRO A 121 -6.74 -29.39 -14.40
CA PRO A 121 -6.39 -29.33 -15.81
C PRO A 121 -6.64 -27.91 -16.32
N GLU A 122 -5.68 -27.37 -17.09
CA GLU A 122 -5.80 -26.00 -17.56
C GLU A 122 -7.12 -25.82 -18.33
N PRO A 123 -7.95 -24.82 -17.97
CA PRO A 123 -9.19 -24.57 -18.66
C PRO A 123 -8.90 -24.27 -20.14
N THR A 124 -9.59 -24.95 -21.04
CA THR A 124 -9.31 -24.86 -22.48
C THR A 124 -10.23 -23.86 -23.20
N GLY A 125 -11.41 -23.57 -22.64
CA GLY A 125 -12.34 -22.57 -23.18
C GLY A 125 -12.05 -21.15 -22.68
N ALA A 126 -12.37 -20.13 -23.49
CA ALA A 126 -12.16 -18.73 -23.10
C ALA A 126 -12.99 -18.35 -21.86
N VAL A 127 -14.23 -18.84 -21.77
CA VAL A 127 -15.11 -18.58 -20.61
C VAL A 127 -14.56 -19.22 -19.34
N GLU A 128 -14.02 -20.44 -19.44
CA GLU A 128 -13.45 -21.17 -18.30
C GLU A 128 -12.16 -20.53 -17.81
N ARG A 129 -11.29 -20.12 -18.74
CA ARG A 129 -10.06 -19.37 -18.42
C ARG A 129 -10.38 -18.05 -17.74
N PHE A 130 -11.33 -17.28 -18.30
CA PHE A 130 -11.75 -16.04 -17.69
C PHE A 130 -12.31 -16.27 -16.28
N ARG A 131 -13.19 -17.27 -16.10
CA ARG A 131 -13.73 -17.64 -14.78
C ARG A 131 -12.63 -18.04 -13.80
N ALA A 132 -11.65 -18.82 -14.23
CA ALA A 132 -10.51 -19.19 -13.38
C ALA A 132 -9.71 -17.96 -12.95
N SER A 133 -9.56 -16.95 -13.83
CA SER A 133 -8.89 -15.69 -13.49
C SER A 133 -9.66 -14.80 -12.51
N THR A 134 -10.94 -15.11 -12.23
CA THR A 134 -11.70 -14.38 -11.19
C THR A 134 -11.28 -14.78 -9.78
N ASP A 135 -10.66 -15.95 -9.63
CA ASP A 135 -10.09 -16.43 -8.37
C ASP A 135 -8.70 -15.82 -8.17
N ILE A 136 -8.61 -14.81 -7.30
CA ILE A 136 -7.37 -14.08 -7.00
C ILE A 136 -6.80 -14.55 -5.67
N ASP A 137 -5.58 -15.05 -5.71
CA ASP A 137 -4.79 -15.34 -4.52
C ASP A 137 -3.95 -14.10 -4.11
N TYR A 138 -3.31 -14.20 -2.95
CA TYR A 138 -2.50 -13.11 -2.40
C TYR A 138 -1.36 -12.70 -3.33
N GLU A 139 -0.72 -13.65 -4.00
CA GLU A 139 0.41 -13.38 -4.88
C GLU A 139 -0.04 -12.60 -6.11
N LYS A 140 -1.10 -13.05 -6.80
CA LYS A 140 -1.71 -12.34 -7.92
C LYS A 140 -2.16 -10.93 -7.53
N TRP A 141 -2.77 -10.77 -6.35
CA TRP A 141 -3.13 -9.45 -5.85
C TRP A 141 -1.91 -8.56 -5.62
N ARG A 142 -0.86 -9.10 -5.00
CA ARG A 142 0.38 -8.36 -4.71
C ARG A 142 1.11 -7.93 -5.98
N GLU A 143 1.17 -8.80 -6.99
CA GLU A 143 1.80 -8.51 -8.28
C GLU A 143 0.92 -7.67 -9.21
N GLY A 144 -0.33 -7.36 -8.80
CA GLY A 144 -1.27 -6.58 -9.60
C GLY A 144 -1.77 -7.33 -10.84
N GLU A 145 -1.86 -8.66 -10.78
CA GLU A 145 -2.39 -9.47 -11.88
C GLU A 145 -3.90 -9.26 -12.05
N GLY A 146 -4.28 -8.87 -13.27
CA GLY A 146 -5.66 -8.66 -13.69
C GLY A 146 -6.39 -9.95 -14.08
N PHE A 147 -7.56 -9.81 -14.71
CA PHE A 147 -8.21 -10.95 -15.34
C PHE A 147 -7.43 -11.44 -16.56
N ASP A 148 -7.76 -12.64 -17.05
CA ASP A 148 -7.20 -13.16 -18.29
C ASP A 148 -7.77 -12.40 -19.50
N MET A 149 -7.15 -11.27 -19.83
CA MET A 149 -7.54 -10.42 -20.95
C MET A 149 -7.32 -11.10 -22.31
N THR A 150 -6.46 -12.12 -22.37
CA THR A 150 -6.26 -12.91 -23.58
C THR A 150 -7.47 -13.81 -23.84
N ALA A 151 -8.13 -14.32 -22.80
CA ALA A 151 -9.39 -15.03 -22.93
C ALA A 151 -10.49 -14.14 -23.52
N ILE A 152 -10.64 -12.88 -23.08
CA ILE A 152 -11.62 -11.93 -23.66
C ILE A 152 -11.32 -11.66 -25.14
N ARG A 153 -10.04 -11.46 -25.50
CA ARG A 153 -9.62 -11.16 -26.88
C ARG A 153 -9.81 -12.34 -27.84
N GLY A 154 -9.59 -13.57 -27.35
CA GLY A 154 -9.74 -14.80 -28.13
C GLY A 154 -11.17 -15.38 -28.16
N ALA A 155 -12.07 -14.87 -27.33
CA ALA A 155 -13.44 -15.38 -27.19
C ALA A 155 -14.29 -15.16 -28.46
N THR A 156 -15.08 -16.16 -28.81
CA THR A 156 -16.17 -16.05 -29.80
C THR A 156 -17.26 -15.08 -29.31
N PRO A 157 -18.16 -14.59 -30.18
CA PRO A 157 -19.26 -13.69 -29.76
C PRO A 157 -20.15 -14.27 -28.64
N ALA A 158 -20.41 -15.59 -28.67
CA ALA A 158 -21.19 -16.27 -27.64
C ALA A 158 -20.43 -16.31 -26.31
N GLU A 159 -19.12 -16.58 -26.34
CA GLU A 159 -18.27 -16.59 -25.15
C GLU A 159 -18.07 -15.18 -24.59
N ARG A 160 -17.89 -14.14 -25.41
CA ARG A 160 -17.86 -12.74 -24.97
C ARG A 160 -19.14 -12.36 -24.25
N THR A 161 -20.30 -12.78 -24.76
CA THR A 161 -21.59 -12.58 -24.09
C THR A 161 -21.65 -13.28 -22.73
N ALA A 162 -21.07 -14.48 -22.62
CA ALA A 162 -21.00 -15.20 -21.35
C ALA A 162 -20.04 -14.54 -20.35
N ILE A 163 -18.87 -14.10 -20.81
CA ILE A 163 -17.89 -13.35 -19.99
C ILE A 163 -18.49 -12.03 -19.53
N GLU A 164 -19.18 -11.29 -20.40
CA GLU A 164 -19.88 -10.06 -20.03
C GLU A 164 -20.88 -10.28 -18.88
N ARG A 165 -21.63 -11.39 -18.89
CA ARG A 165 -22.52 -11.71 -17.76
C ARG A 165 -21.75 -11.95 -16.47
N ILE A 166 -20.63 -12.68 -16.52
CA ILE A 166 -19.79 -12.93 -15.34
C ILE A 166 -19.32 -11.60 -14.73
N VAL A 167 -18.88 -10.65 -15.54
CA VAL A 167 -18.38 -9.35 -15.06
C VAL A 167 -19.51 -8.43 -14.58
N LEU A 168 -20.69 -8.52 -15.20
CA LEU A 168 -21.86 -7.67 -14.88
C LEU A 168 -22.81 -8.24 -13.83
N ASP A 169 -22.60 -9.47 -13.36
CA ASP A 169 -23.43 -10.08 -12.31
C ASP A 169 -23.34 -9.26 -11.00
N GLU A 170 -22.24 -8.53 -10.79
CA GLU A 170 -22.07 -7.55 -9.72
C GLU A 170 -21.72 -6.15 -10.29
N ALA A 171 -21.90 -5.10 -9.48
CA ALA A 171 -21.37 -3.78 -9.83
C ALA A 171 -19.83 -3.83 -9.86
N PRO A 172 -19.13 -3.03 -10.70
CA PRO A 172 -17.67 -3.02 -10.70
C PRO A 172 -17.12 -2.70 -9.31
N ARG A 173 -16.30 -3.60 -8.78
CA ARG A 173 -15.77 -3.53 -7.40
C ARG A 173 -14.39 -2.91 -7.34
N GLY A 174 -13.66 -2.93 -8.45
CA GLY A 174 -12.31 -2.40 -8.53
C GLY A 174 -11.83 -2.31 -9.98
N TRP A 175 -10.53 -2.06 -10.14
CA TRP A 175 -9.95 -1.76 -11.44
C TRP A 175 -10.04 -2.91 -12.47
N ARG A 176 -9.98 -4.17 -12.02
CA ARG A 176 -10.06 -5.36 -12.88
C ARG A 176 -11.39 -5.45 -13.63
N ASP A 177 -12.48 -5.13 -12.94
CA ASP A 177 -13.82 -5.15 -13.54
C ASP A 177 -13.92 -4.08 -14.63
N ILE A 178 -13.37 -2.89 -14.39
CA ILE A 178 -13.34 -1.81 -15.39
C ILE A 178 -12.50 -2.18 -16.61
N GLU A 179 -11.33 -2.80 -16.41
CA GLU A 179 -10.47 -3.29 -17.51
C GLU A 179 -11.21 -4.32 -18.37
N ALA A 180 -11.86 -5.32 -17.75
CA ALA A 180 -12.62 -6.33 -18.49
C ALA A 180 -13.83 -5.74 -19.22
N LEU A 181 -14.58 -4.83 -18.59
CA LEU A 181 -15.70 -4.15 -19.22
C LEU A 181 -15.24 -3.32 -20.43
N ALA A 182 -14.13 -2.61 -20.30
CA ALA A 182 -13.56 -1.82 -21.39
C ALA A 182 -13.13 -2.71 -22.56
N ALA A 183 -12.55 -3.88 -22.30
CA ALA A 183 -12.16 -4.83 -23.35
C ALA A 183 -13.36 -5.53 -24.03
N LEU A 184 -14.49 -5.67 -23.33
CA LEU A 184 -15.73 -6.23 -23.88
C LEU A 184 -16.42 -5.25 -24.82
N ASP A 185 -16.42 -3.97 -24.46
CA ASP A 185 -16.82 -2.83 -25.29
C ASP A 185 -18.23 -2.91 -25.91
N THR A 186 -19.20 -3.44 -25.18
CA THR A 186 -20.61 -3.40 -25.59
C THR A 186 -21.31 -2.16 -25.04
N ASP A 187 -22.41 -1.73 -25.65
CA ASP A 187 -23.24 -0.61 -25.15
C ASP A 187 -23.61 -0.75 -23.67
N ARG A 188 -23.85 -1.98 -23.22
CA ARG A 188 -24.16 -2.28 -21.82
C ARG A 188 -22.94 -2.05 -20.94
N THR A 189 -21.76 -2.54 -21.32
CA THR A 189 -20.52 -2.32 -20.56
C THR A 189 -20.13 -0.84 -20.51
N ARG A 190 -20.25 -0.09 -21.62
CA ARG A 190 -20.01 1.36 -21.66
C ARG A 190 -20.93 2.13 -20.70
N LYS A 191 -22.22 1.79 -20.65
CA LYS A 191 -23.17 2.38 -19.69
C LYS A 191 -22.80 2.05 -18.24
N THR A 192 -22.37 0.82 -17.97
CA THR A 192 -21.91 0.40 -16.64
C THR A 192 -20.65 1.18 -16.23
N ILE A 193 -19.67 1.33 -17.11
CA ILE A 193 -18.43 2.10 -16.85
C ILE A 193 -18.78 3.57 -16.58
N ARG A 194 -19.66 4.18 -17.38
CA ARG A 194 -20.13 5.56 -17.15
C ARG A 194 -20.79 5.74 -15.78
N ARG A 195 -21.63 4.79 -15.36
CA ARG A 195 -22.20 4.82 -14.01
C ARG A 195 -21.13 4.66 -12.93
N ALA A 196 -20.16 3.78 -13.15
CA ALA A 196 -19.04 3.56 -12.23
C ALA A 196 -18.15 4.80 -12.06
N LEU A 197 -17.99 5.63 -13.11
CA LEU A 197 -17.29 6.91 -13.01
C LEU A 197 -17.98 7.87 -12.02
N ILE A 198 -19.31 7.85 -11.98
CA ILE A 198 -20.12 8.74 -11.12
C ILE A 198 -20.20 8.17 -9.69
N GLU A 199 -20.57 6.90 -9.57
CA GLU A 199 -20.96 6.27 -8.30
C GLU A 199 -19.84 5.46 -7.64
N GLY A 200 -18.79 5.10 -8.37
CA GLY A 200 -17.70 4.27 -7.89
C GLY A 200 -16.80 4.98 -6.88
N ASN A 201 -15.96 4.20 -6.19
CA ASN A 201 -14.89 4.74 -5.37
C ASN A 201 -13.73 5.30 -6.24
N ASP A 202 -12.75 5.93 -5.60
CA ASP A 202 -11.64 6.57 -6.32
C ASP A 202 -10.80 5.58 -7.13
N GLU A 203 -10.55 4.37 -6.63
CA GLU A 203 -9.89 3.30 -7.37
C GLU A 203 -10.63 2.97 -8.68
N VAL A 204 -11.95 2.78 -8.61
CA VAL A 204 -12.80 2.51 -9.78
C VAL A 204 -12.76 3.69 -10.75
N ARG A 205 -12.90 4.93 -10.26
CA ARG A 205 -12.81 6.13 -11.12
C ARG A 205 -11.47 6.23 -11.82
N MET A 206 -10.37 6.01 -11.11
CA MET A 206 -9.02 6.00 -11.68
C MET A 206 -8.85 4.89 -12.73
N ALA A 207 -9.46 3.73 -12.52
CA ALA A 207 -9.48 2.67 -13.52
C ALA A 207 -10.25 3.08 -14.78
N VAL A 208 -11.33 3.85 -14.66
CA VAL A 208 -12.05 4.39 -15.84
C VAL A 208 -11.15 5.31 -16.65
N LEU A 209 -10.44 6.23 -15.99
CA LEU A 209 -9.49 7.14 -16.65
C LEU A 209 -8.43 6.37 -17.46
N ARG A 210 -7.94 5.26 -16.91
CA ARG A 210 -6.89 4.43 -17.53
C ARG A 210 -7.41 3.55 -18.66
N PHE A 211 -8.50 2.82 -18.44
CA PHE A 211 -8.93 1.74 -19.34
C PHE A 211 -10.04 2.14 -20.31
N ALA A 212 -10.81 3.19 -20.02
CA ALA A 212 -11.88 3.68 -20.89
C ALA A 212 -11.84 5.22 -21.06
N PRO A 213 -10.68 5.81 -21.41
CA PRO A 213 -10.53 7.27 -21.49
C PRO A 213 -11.49 7.93 -22.50
N GLU A 214 -11.92 7.20 -23.53
CA GLU A 214 -12.86 7.68 -24.54
C GLU A 214 -14.30 7.81 -24.02
N LEU A 215 -14.58 7.25 -22.84
CA LEU A 215 -15.82 7.43 -22.10
C LEU A 215 -15.71 8.59 -21.09
N LEU A 216 -14.86 9.58 -21.32
CA LEU A 216 -14.89 10.81 -20.52
C LEU A 216 -15.40 11.97 -21.36
N GLU A 217 -16.25 12.79 -20.76
CA GLU A 217 -16.61 14.10 -21.28
C GLU A 217 -15.49 15.11 -21.02
N PRO A 218 -15.43 16.21 -21.79
CA PRO A 218 -14.46 17.28 -21.56
C PRO A 218 -14.49 17.78 -20.10
N GLY A 219 -13.32 17.79 -19.47
CA GLY A 219 -13.14 18.25 -18.09
C GLY A 219 -13.35 17.18 -17.01
N GLU A 220 -13.97 16.03 -17.31
CA GLU A 220 -14.17 14.97 -16.31
C GLU A 220 -12.83 14.40 -15.82
N ARG A 221 -11.83 14.24 -16.71
CA ARG A 221 -10.50 13.76 -16.31
C ARG A 221 -9.88 14.65 -15.24
N GLU A 222 -9.89 15.97 -15.46
CA GLU A 222 -9.34 16.95 -14.53
C GLU A 222 -10.12 16.98 -13.22
N ALA A 223 -11.45 17.00 -13.29
CA ALA A 223 -12.32 16.99 -12.11
C ALA A 223 -12.12 15.74 -11.25
N THR A 224 -12.00 14.56 -11.86
CA THR A 224 -11.73 13.30 -11.16
C THR A 224 -10.37 13.35 -10.48
N LEU A 225 -9.30 13.74 -11.18
CA LEU A 225 -7.96 13.82 -10.59
C LEU A 225 -7.91 14.80 -9.42
N ILE A 226 -8.53 15.99 -9.55
CA ILE A 226 -8.60 16.96 -8.45
C ILE A 226 -9.37 16.39 -7.24
N GLY A 227 -10.48 15.68 -7.48
CA GLY A 227 -11.24 15.03 -6.42
C GLY A 227 -10.40 13.99 -5.66
N VAL A 228 -9.70 13.12 -6.38
CA VAL A 228 -8.86 12.08 -5.77
C VAL A 228 -7.65 12.69 -5.04
N LEU A 229 -7.03 13.76 -5.58
CA LEU A 229 -5.98 14.48 -4.86
C LEU A 229 -6.50 15.15 -3.57
N GLY A 230 -7.77 15.57 -3.57
CA GLY A 230 -8.45 16.16 -2.42
C GLY A 230 -8.56 15.19 -1.26
N ASP A 231 -9.14 14.00 -1.49
CA ASP A 231 -9.59 13.11 -0.41
C ASP A 231 -9.08 11.66 -0.52
N GLY A 232 -8.53 11.24 -1.67
CA GLY A 232 -8.13 9.86 -1.92
C GLY A 232 -7.00 9.36 -1.02
N GLU A 233 -6.97 8.05 -0.80
CA GLU A 233 -5.97 7.35 0.02
C GLU A 233 -5.03 6.48 -0.83
N PHE A 234 -3.84 6.18 -0.31
CA PHE A 234 -2.96 5.18 -0.94
C PHE A 234 -3.67 3.85 -1.03
N TYR A 235 -3.48 3.15 -2.16
CA TYR A 235 -4.19 1.90 -2.50
C TYR A 235 -5.72 2.04 -2.68
N GLY A 236 -6.32 3.16 -2.27
CA GLY A 236 -7.72 3.52 -2.55
C GLY A 236 -7.91 4.35 -3.82
N GLY A 237 -6.87 4.48 -4.67
CA GLY A 237 -6.90 5.23 -5.92
C GLY A 237 -5.86 6.35 -6.03
N LEU A 238 -5.30 6.83 -4.90
CA LEU A 238 -4.33 7.93 -4.94
C LEU A 238 -3.04 7.57 -5.69
N THR A 239 -2.56 6.33 -5.57
CA THR A 239 -1.35 5.87 -6.27
C THR A 239 -1.53 6.01 -7.79
N SER A 240 -2.61 5.44 -8.33
CA SER A 240 -2.94 5.56 -9.75
C SER A 240 -3.20 7.01 -10.17
N CYS A 241 -3.76 7.85 -9.28
CA CYS A 241 -3.94 9.27 -9.52
C CYS A 241 -2.59 9.98 -9.71
N LEU A 242 -1.60 9.69 -8.87
CA LEU A 242 -0.26 10.27 -8.98
C LEU A 242 0.45 9.82 -10.26
N ASP A 243 0.30 8.56 -10.68
CA ASP A 243 0.82 8.08 -11.97
C ASP A 243 0.23 8.86 -13.15
N GLU A 244 -1.09 9.11 -13.13
CA GLU A 244 -1.75 9.91 -14.17
C GLU A 244 -1.30 11.38 -14.15
N VAL A 245 -1.10 11.96 -12.97
CA VAL A 245 -0.66 13.35 -12.79
C VAL A 245 0.78 13.56 -13.30
N ALA A 246 1.64 12.56 -13.17
CA ALA A 246 3.00 12.60 -13.72
C ALA A 246 2.99 12.91 -15.23
N GLU A 247 2.00 12.38 -15.96
CA GLU A 247 1.85 12.56 -17.40
C GLU A 247 0.88 13.70 -17.79
N TYR A 248 -0.08 14.03 -16.91
CA TYR A 248 -1.14 15.01 -17.15
C TYR A 248 -1.34 15.95 -15.96
N HIS A 249 -0.72 17.14 -16.01
CA HIS A 249 -0.71 18.12 -14.92
C HIS A 249 -1.01 19.55 -15.40
N PRO A 250 -2.24 19.84 -15.88
CA PRO A 250 -2.68 21.21 -16.11
C PRO A 250 -2.63 22.05 -14.82
N PRO A 251 -2.66 23.39 -14.92
CA PRO A 251 -2.50 24.28 -13.75
C PRO A 251 -3.45 23.99 -12.58
N ALA A 252 -4.69 23.54 -12.83
CA ALA A 252 -5.64 23.22 -11.77
C ALA A 252 -5.24 21.97 -10.95
N ILE A 253 -4.57 20.99 -11.58
CA ILE A 253 -4.03 19.82 -10.89
C ILE A 253 -2.81 20.21 -10.05
N VAL A 254 -1.94 21.08 -10.57
CA VAL A 254 -0.81 21.62 -9.82
C VAL A 254 -1.30 22.43 -8.60
N ASP A 255 -2.36 23.23 -8.75
CA ASP A 255 -3.01 23.92 -7.63
C ASP A 255 -3.54 22.93 -6.57
N ALA A 256 -4.18 21.84 -6.99
CA ALA A 256 -4.65 20.79 -6.08
C ALA A 256 -3.51 20.11 -5.32
N LEU A 257 -2.38 19.80 -6.00
CA LEU A 257 -1.18 19.29 -5.36
C LEU A 257 -0.60 20.28 -4.34
N LEU A 258 -0.52 21.58 -4.66
CA LEU A 258 -0.01 22.62 -3.76
C LEU A 258 -0.88 22.74 -2.50
N ARG A 259 -2.21 22.75 -2.66
CA ARG A 259 -3.15 22.70 -1.53
C ARG A 259 -2.94 21.45 -0.68
N GLY A 260 -2.81 20.29 -1.32
CA GLY A 260 -2.64 19.04 -0.59
C GLY A 260 -1.29 18.91 0.11
N ALA A 261 -0.19 19.42 -0.48
CA ALA A 261 1.14 19.39 0.13
C ALA A 261 1.17 20.16 1.46
N ILE A 262 0.35 21.21 1.60
CA ILE A 262 0.23 21.94 2.86
C ILE A 262 -0.87 21.38 3.79
N ALA A 263 -1.99 20.92 3.25
CA ALA A 263 -3.17 20.53 4.04
C ALA A 263 -3.23 19.04 4.42
N ARG A 264 -2.87 18.12 3.51
CA ARG A 264 -2.92 16.67 3.77
C ARG A 264 -1.82 16.25 4.74
N GLU A 265 -1.98 15.13 5.41
CA GLU A 265 -1.03 14.68 6.45
C GLU A 265 -0.16 13.50 6.00
N GLY A 266 0.92 13.27 6.75
CA GLY A 266 1.72 12.07 6.67
C GLY A 266 2.39 11.83 5.32
N GLY A 267 2.28 10.59 4.85
CA GLY A 267 2.84 10.17 3.56
C GLY A 267 2.24 10.89 2.36
N VAL A 268 0.98 11.35 2.44
CA VAL A 268 0.31 12.01 1.30
C VAL A 268 0.99 13.33 0.96
N ALA A 269 1.20 14.20 1.95
CA ALA A 269 1.90 15.47 1.74
C ALA A 269 3.32 15.29 1.22
N THR A 270 4.00 14.23 1.66
CA THR A 270 5.34 13.84 1.19
C THR A 270 5.33 13.55 -0.31
N HIS A 271 4.38 12.74 -0.78
CA HIS A 271 4.26 12.39 -2.20
C HIS A 271 3.81 13.57 -3.06
N PHE A 272 2.99 14.48 -2.52
CA PHE A 272 2.59 15.68 -3.27
C PHE A 272 3.77 16.63 -3.45
N ALA A 273 4.60 16.81 -2.43
CA ALA A 273 5.83 17.58 -2.54
C ALA A 273 6.82 16.97 -3.54
N ALA A 274 6.94 15.63 -3.56
CA ALA A 274 7.76 14.91 -4.53
C ALA A 274 7.25 15.09 -5.96
N MET A 275 5.93 14.89 -6.16
CA MET A 275 5.27 15.08 -7.45
C MET A 275 5.42 16.53 -7.96
N LEU A 276 5.28 17.53 -7.09
CA LEU A 276 5.49 18.94 -7.45
C LEU A 276 6.93 19.21 -7.92
N MET A 277 7.93 18.62 -7.28
CA MET A 277 9.32 18.74 -7.76
C MET A 277 9.51 18.07 -9.13
N TYR A 278 8.87 16.91 -9.35
CA TYR A 278 8.93 16.19 -10.63
C TYR A 278 8.27 16.96 -11.78
N VAL A 279 7.01 17.39 -11.63
CA VAL A 279 6.28 18.09 -12.71
C VAL A 279 6.87 19.48 -13.04
N HIS A 280 7.66 20.05 -12.12
CA HIS A 280 8.43 21.28 -12.37
C HIS A 280 9.86 21.02 -12.88
N GLY A 281 10.25 19.75 -13.11
CA GLY A 281 11.54 19.38 -13.70
C GLY A 281 12.74 19.44 -12.74
N HIS A 282 12.49 19.43 -11.43
CA HIS A 282 13.55 19.46 -10.40
C HIS A 282 13.90 18.08 -9.82
N ALA A 283 13.14 17.04 -10.17
CA ALA A 283 13.39 15.65 -9.81
C ALA A 283 13.35 14.78 -11.08
N ALA A 284 14.16 13.72 -11.14
CA ALA A 284 14.23 12.86 -12.33
C ALA A 284 13.06 11.86 -12.44
N GLU A 285 12.42 11.57 -11.31
CA GLU A 285 11.28 10.65 -11.19
C GLU A 285 10.27 11.17 -10.16
N PRO A 286 8.99 10.72 -10.20
CA PRO A 286 7.94 11.22 -9.30
C PRO A 286 8.25 11.17 -7.81
N PHE A 287 9.07 10.20 -7.38
CA PHE A 287 9.63 10.13 -6.03
C PHE A 287 11.15 9.88 -6.09
N ASP A 288 11.90 10.93 -6.41
CA ASP A 288 13.35 10.85 -6.54
C ASP A 288 14.05 10.69 -5.17
N TRP A 289 14.73 9.56 -4.99
CA TRP A 289 15.43 9.22 -3.75
C TRP A 289 16.53 10.21 -3.37
N ALA A 290 17.13 10.93 -4.32
CA ALA A 290 18.13 11.96 -4.04
C ALA A 290 17.52 13.14 -3.26
N HIS A 291 16.22 13.37 -3.41
CA HIS A 291 15.47 14.42 -2.74
C HIS A 291 14.65 13.92 -1.54
N ARG A 292 14.68 12.62 -1.23
CA ARG A 292 13.95 12.01 -0.11
C ARG A 292 14.11 12.74 1.22
N PRO A 293 15.32 13.16 1.66
CA PRO A 293 15.46 13.92 2.91
C PRO A 293 14.65 15.22 2.95
N PHE A 294 14.48 15.86 1.80
CA PHE A 294 13.65 17.06 1.68
C PHE A 294 12.16 16.70 1.73
N PHE A 295 11.71 15.70 0.97
CA PHE A 295 10.31 15.27 0.94
C PHE A 295 9.80 14.86 2.32
N LEU A 296 10.61 14.13 3.10
CA LEU A 296 10.23 13.65 4.42
C LEU A 296 9.94 14.77 5.44
N ARG A 297 10.36 16.02 5.18
CA ARG A 297 9.99 17.18 6.02
C ARG A 297 8.50 17.52 5.94
N PHE A 298 7.78 17.02 4.94
CA PHE A 298 6.33 17.14 4.85
C PHE A 298 5.59 16.10 5.72
N ASN A 299 6.25 15.00 6.08
CA ASN A 299 5.74 13.99 7.02
C ASN A 299 5.91 14.45 8.49
N THR A 300 5.33 15.61 8.80
CA THR A 300 5.36 16.22 10.13
C THR A 300 3.96 16.60 10.57
N THR A 301 3.68 16.52 11.87
CA THR A 301 2.45 17.06 12.47
C THR A 301 2.61 18.53 12.88
N ASP A 302 3.83 19.07 12.87
CA ASP A 302 4.07 20.50 13.13
C ASP A 302 3.75 21.31 11.87
N ARG A 303 2.65 22.06 11.92
CA ARG A 303 2.22 22.96 10.84
C ARG A 303 3.28 23.99 10.49
N GLY A 304 3.98 24.56 11.46
CA GLY A 304 5.02 25.56 11.23
C GLY A 304 6.23 24.96 10.50
N GLU A 305 6.60 23.71 10.81
CA GLU A 305 7.61 22.98 10.05
C GLU A 305 7.17 22.73 8.61
N ARG A 306 5.93 22.28 8.42
CA ARG A 306 5.36 22.04 7.09
C ARG A 306 5.33 23.32 6.25
N GLU A 307 4.91 24.46 6.81
CA GLU A 307 4.90 25.72 6.09
C GLU A 307 6.32 26.21 5.72
N ARG A 308 7.34 25.92 6.53
CA ARG A 308 8.74 26.21 6.17
C ARG A 308 9.20 25.34 4.99
N ALA A 309 8.93 24.05 5.04
CA ALA A 309 9.22 23.12 3.94
C ALA A 309 8.46 23.50 2.66
N PHE A 310 7.20 23.92 2.78
CA PHE A 310 6.37 24.36 1.66
C PHE A 310 6.90 25.64 1.00
N ARG A 311 7.34 26.65 1.77
CA ARG A 311 7.97 27.85 1.19
C ARG A 311 9.23 27.50 0.39
N GLU A 312 10.05 26.58 0.91
CA GLU A 312 11.24 26.09 0.21
C GLU A 312 10.89 25.29 -1.05
N LEU A 313 9.83 24.47 -1.02
CA LEU A 313 9.31 23.79 -2.21
C LEU A 313 8.89 24.80 -3.28
N CYS A 314 8.09 25.80 -2.91
CA CYS A 314 7.65 26.85 -3.82
C CYS A 314 8.83 27.65 -4.38
N GLU A 315 9.84 27.99 -3.55
CA GLU A 315 11.06 28.66 -4.02
C GLU A 315 11.79 27.83 -5.08
N ARG A 316 11.97 26.52 -4.84
CA ARG A 316 12.61 25.62 -5.81
C ARG A 316 11.86 25.58 -7.13
N CYS A 317 10.53 25.49 -7.08
CA CYS A 317 9.67 25.43 -8.26
C CYS A 317 9.36 26.81 -8.91
N GLY A 318 9.85 27.92 -8.34
CA GLY A 318 9.58 29.27 -8.84
C GLY A 318 8.12 29.74 -8.66
N ILE A 319 7.46 29.31 -7.59
CA ILE A 319 6.05 29.59 -7.27
C ILE A 319 5.96 30.56 -6.07
N ASP A 320 5.00 31.49 -6.09
CA ASP A 320 4.68 32.33 -4.92
C ASP A 320 3.82 31.53 -3.92
N PRO A 321 4.29 31.22 -2.69
CA PRO A 321 3.52 30.41 -1.75
C PRO A 321 2.34 31.16 -1.10
N ALA A 322 2.24 32.48 -1.25
CA ALA A 322 1.27 33.30 -0.53
C ALA A 322 -0.21 32.85 -0.66
N PRO A 323 -0.71 32.45 -1.85
CA PRO A 323 -2.11 32.03 -2.01
C PRO A 323 -2.51 30.83 -1.13
N TRP A 324 -1.61 29.85 -0.96
CA TRP A 324 -1.88 28.63 -0.22
C TRP A 324 -1.60 28.75 1.28
N LEU A 325 -0.74 29.69 1.68
CA LEU A 325 -0.49 30.00 3.09
C LEU A 325 -1.54 30.93 3.70
N ALA A 326 -2.23 31.73 2.88
CA ALA A 326 -3.29 32.63 3.31
C ALA A 326 -4.66 31.95 3.48
N ALA A 327 -4.88 30.82 2.80
CA ALA A 327 -6.07 29.99 2.94
C ALA A 327 -6.06 29.30 4.32
N ARG A 328 -6.62 30.00 5.31
CA ARG A 328 -6.92 29.49 6.64
C ARG A 328 -8.37 29.05 6.72
#